data_AF-A0A4Q3RJE3-F1
#
_entry.id   AF-A0A4Q3RJE3-F1
#
_cell.length_a   1.000
_cell.length_b   1.000
_cell.length_c   1.000
_cell.angle_alpha   90.00
_cell.angle_beta   90.00
_cell.angle_gamma   90.00
#
_symmetry.space_group_name_H-M   'P 1'
#
loop_
_entity.id
_entity.type
_entity.pdbx_description
1 polymer ?
#
loop_
_entity_poly.entity_id
_entity_poly.type
_entity_poly.pdbx_seq_one_letter_code
_entity_poly.pdbx_strand_id
1 'polypeptide(L)'
;MNEKNIAIAQRENFVPSDFTAFLWWLATAEKEILVDSVVDRNRYRIIGMTVLATWLFATFTWTYFFYTIVTSLVAAIFLGIFMGFIILTIDRALIKGISKFNKRKFTPLLFRGLLALTIGTFMAQPAVLYMFDKEIKLQTSLDNEKKKISKRIELDSLYKNQKLELANNKQRIQQQ
;
A
#
# COMPACT_ATOMS: atom_id res chain seq x y z
N MET A 1 32.99 44.61 -25.90
CA MET A 1 31.52 44.47 -26.04
C MET A 1 31.09 43.20 -25.33
N ASN A 2 30.04 43.31 -24.51
CA ASN A 2 29.23 42.24 -23.92
C ASN A 2 29.75 41.51 -22.67
N GLU A 3 29.86 42.26 -21.57
CA GLU A 3 29.51 41.70 -20.26
C GLU A 3 28.03 41.30 -20.27
N LYS A 4 27.77 40.02 -20.02
CA LYS A 4 26.43 39.47 -19.89
C LYS A 4 25.76 40.06 -18.64
N ASN A 5 25.05 41.17 -18.85
CA ASN A 5 24.08 41.73 -17.91
C ASN A 5 22.86 40.80 -17.79
N ILE A 6 23.05 39.61 -17.22
CA ILE A 6 21.97 38.68 -16.91
C ILE A 6 21.92 38.53 -15.39
N ALA A 7 20.80 38.98 -14.81
CA ALA A 7 20.28 38.62 -13.49
C ALA A 7 20.71 39.41 -12.23
N ILE A 8 20.64 40.74 -12.27
CA ILE A 8 20.49 41.54 -11.02
C ILE A 8 19.04 42.01 -10.83
N ALA A 9 18.34 42.39 -11.90
CA ALA A 9 16.96 42.90 -11.83
C ALA A 9 15.89 41.87 -11.39
N GLN A 10 16.18 40.57 -11.45
CA GLN A 10 15.26 39.50 -11.02
C GLN A 10 15.39 39.13 -9.53
N ARG A 11 16.32 39.75 -8.79
CA ARG A 11 16.51 39.53 -7.34
C ARG A 11 15.49 40.28 -6.48
N GLU A 12 15.03 41.46 -6.89
CA GLU A 12 14.31 42.36 -5.97
C GLU A 12 12.79 42.21 -5.95
N ASN A 13 12.15 41.55 -6.93
CA ASN A 13 10.68 41.52 -7.02
C ASN A 13 10.12 40.13 -7.38
N PHE A 14 10.61 39.05 -6.76
CA PHE A 14 9.97 37.74 -6.92
C PHE A 14 8.85 37.55 -5.88
N VAL A 15 7.60 37.78 -6.31
CA VAL A 15 6.41 37.41 -5.51
C VAL A 15 6.07 35.95 -5.83
N PRO A 16 6.17 35.02 -4.87
CA PRO A 16 5.81 33.63 -5.10
C PRO A 16 4.30 33.50 -5.32
N SER A 17 3.90 32.77 -6.36
CA SER A 17 2.51 32.31 -6.51
C SER A 17 2.15 31.35 -5.38
N ASP A 18 0.88 31.33 -4.96
CA ASP A 18 0.36 30.48 -3.88
C ASP A 18 0.75 29.00 -4.05
N PHE A 19 0.73 28.49 -5.30
CA PHE A 19 1.14 27.13 -5.60
C PHE A 19 2.65 26.91 -5.39
N THR A 20 3.47 27.91 -5.71
CA THR A 20 4.92 27.86 -5.45
C THR A 20 5.21 27.93 -3.96
N ALA A 21 4.46 28.75 -3.21
CA ALA A 21 4.55 28.82 -1.76
C ALA A 21 4.11 27.51 -1.08
N PHE A 22 3.08 26.85 -1.62
CA PHE A 22 2.65 25.52 -1.18
C PHE A 22 3.72 24.45 -1.46
N LEU A 23 4.32 24.44 -2.65
CA LEU A 23 5.42 23.52 -2.99
C LEU A 23 6.65 23.74 -2.09
N TRP A 24 6.99 24.99 -1.77
CA TRP A 24 8.09 25.29 -0.84
C TRP A 24 7.77 24.83 0.59
N TRP A 25 6.52 24.96 1.03
CA TRP A 25 6.07 24.41 2.31
C TRP A 25 6.18 22.88 2.33
N LEU A 26 5.80 22.22 1.23
CA LEU A 26 5.93 20.78 1.06
C LEU A 26 7.39 20.32 1.12
N ALA A 27 8.29 21.07 0.49
CA ALA A 27 9.73 20.83 0.51
C ALA A 27 10.40 21.23 1.83
N THR A 28 9.63 21.71 2.82
CA THR A 28 10.14 22.15 4.14
C THR A 28 11.26 23.19 4.00
N ALA A 29 11.08 24.12 3.06
CA ALA A 29 12.08 25.12 2.72
C ALA A 29 11.76 26.47 3.39
N GLU A 30 12.78 27.16 3.91
CA GLU A 30 12.64 28.48 4.53
C GLU A 30 12.43 29.54 3.46
N LYS A 31 11.23 30.14 3.45
CA LYS A 31 10.82 31.12 2.41
C LYS A 31 11.77 32.30 2.33
N GLU A 32 12.30 32.76 3.47
CA GLU A 32 13.19 33.93 3.57
C GLU A 32 14.53 33.72 2.85
N ILE A 33 15.09 32.51 2.88
CA ILE A 33 16.38 32.19 2.21
C ILE A 33 16.19 31.99 0.69
N LEU A 34 14.98 31.62 0.27
CA LEU A 34 14.65 31.29 -1.12
C LEU A 34 14.32 32.50 -1.99
N VAL A 35 14.02 33.65 -1.40
CA VAL A 35 13.73 34.89 -2.15
C VAL A 35 15.01 35.45 -2.81
N ASP A 36 16.19 35.18 -2.25
CA ASP A 36 17.46 35.71 -2.78
C ASP A 36 18.14 34.83 -3.84
N SER A 37 17.85 33.52 -3.89
CA SER A 37 18.53 32.57 -4.78
C SER A 37 17.60 31.95 -5.83
N VAL A 38 17.73 32.38 -7.10
CA VAL A 38 16.96 31.88 -8.25
C VAL A 38 17.17 30.37 -8.47
N VAL A 39 18.39 29.88 -8.25
CA VAL A 39 18.76 28.47 -8.49
C VAL A 39 18.15 27.56 -7.43
N ASP A 40 18.15 27.98 -6.16
CA ASP A 40 17.53 27.22 -5.07
C ASP A 40 16.00 27.18 -5.21
N ARG A 41 15.36 28.27 -5.67
CA ARG A 41 13.91 28.27 -5.94
C ARG A 41 13.46 27.14 -6.84
N ASN A 42 14.18 26.92 -7.93
CA ASN A 42 13.84 25.86 -8.88
C ASN A 42 14.08 24.46 -8.27
N ARG A 43 15.16 24.29 -7.50
CA ARG A 43 15.47 23.02 -6.83
C ARG A 43 14.40 22.63 -5.81
N TYR A 44 14.01 23.56 -4.93
CA TYR A 44 12.99 23.30 -3.92
C TYR A 44 11.59 23.16 -4.52
N ARG A 45 11.30 23.80 -5.65
CA ARG A 45 10.07 23.55 -6.42
C ARG A 45 10.01 22.11 -6.94
N ILE A 46 11.10 21.60 -7.51
CA ILE A 46 11.17 20.21 -8.00
C ILE A 46 11.03 19.22 -6.84
N ILE A 47 11.74 19.45 -5.73
CA ILE A 47 11.62 18.61 -4.52
C ILE A 47 10.17 18.59 -4.02
N GLY A 48 9.53 19.76 -3.89
CA GLY A 48 8.12 19.86 -3.52
C GLY A 48 7.21 19.11 -4.50
N MET A 49 7.45 19.21 -5.81
CA MET A 49 6.65 18.50 -6.81
C MET A 49 6.78 16.99 -6.68
N THR A 50 7.97 16.47 -6.39
CA THR A 50 8.18 15.03 -6.18
C THR A 50 7.47 14.49 -4.95
N VAL A 51 7.45 15.26 -3.85
CA VAL A 51 6.73 14.89 -2.62
C VAL A 51 5.21 15.00 -2.81
N LEU A 52 4.75 15.96 -3.61
CA LEU A 52 3.34 16.11 -3.94
C LEU A 52 2.83 14.87 -4.69
N ALA A 53 3.61 14.42 -5.68
CA ALA A 53 3.28 13.25 -6.48
C ALA A 53 3.22 11.98 -5.61
N THR A 54 4.17 11.79 -4.69
CA THR A 54 4.15 10.63 -3.77
C THR A 54 2.99 10.68 -2.81
N TRP A 55 2.67 11.85 -2.25
CA TRP A 55 1.52 12.03 -1.37
C TRP A 55 0.19 11.72 -2.06
N LEU A 56 0.00 12.22 -3.28
CA LEU A 56 -1.23 12.01 -4.05
C LEU A 56 -1.40 10.52 -4.41
N PHE A 57 -0.33 9.89 -4.89
CA PHE A 57 -0.31 8.47 -5.22
C PHE A 57 -0.59 7.59 -3.99
N ALA A 58 0.03 7.91 -2.87
CA ALA A 58 -0.20 7.23 -1.60
C ALA A 58 -1.65 7.35 -1.13
N THR A 59 -2.23 8.55 -1.25
CA THR A 59 -3.62 8.81 -0.87
C THR A 59 -4.58 7.96 -1.71
N PHE A 60 -4.39 7.89 -3.03
CA PHE A 60 -5.22 7.03 -3.88
C PHE A 60 -5.05 5.54 -3.58
N THR A 61 -3.81 5.09 -3.39
CA THR A 61 -3.50 3.69 -3.09
C THR A 61 -4.14 3.25 -1.77
N TRP A 62 -4.02 4.06 -0.72
CA TRP A 62 -4.65 3.78 0.57
C TRP A 62 -6.17 3.90 0.53
N THR A 63 -6.72 4.87 -0.20
CA THR A 63 -8.17 4.99 -0.38
C THR A 63 -8.73 3.73 -1.04
N TYR A 64 -8.08 3.22 -2.09
CA TYR A 64 -8.46 1.98 -2.75
C TYR A 64 -8.35 0.77 -1.80
N PHE A 65 -7.30 0.69 -1.00
CA PHE A 65 -7.14 -0.36 0.01
C PHE A 65 -8.25 -0.32 1.08
N PHE A 66 -8.58 0.85 1.61
CA PHE A 66 -9.67 0.94 2.59
C PHE A 66 -11.04 0.71 1.96
N TYR A 67 -11.21 1.00 0.66
CA TYR A 67 -12.43 0.66 -0.06
C TYR A 67 -12.68 -0.86 -0.15
N THR A 68 -11.64 -1.69 -0.15
CA THR A 68 -11.81 -3.15 -0.15
C THR A 68 -12.08 -3.73 1.25
N ILE A 69 -11.74 -3.00 2.31
CA ILE A 69 -11.90 -3.45 3.70
C ILE A 69 -13.14 -2.85 4.38
N VAL A 70 -13.49 -1.60 4.07
CA VAL A 70 -14.54 -0.83 4.73
C VAL A 70 -15.72 -0.62 3.80
N THR A 71 -16.94 -0.84 4.29
CA THR A 71 -18.19 -0.71 3.50
C THR A 71 -18.60 0.74 3.22
N SER A 72 -18.12 1.70 4.03
CA SER A 72 -18.40 3.13 3.86
C SER A 72 -17.35 3.82 3.00
N LEU A 73 -17.77 4.31 1.83
CA LEU A 73 -16.94 5.05 0.89
C LEU A 73 -16.36 6.32 1.53
N VAL A 74 -17.17 7.03 2.32
CA VAL A 74 -16.73 8.24 3.03
C VAL A 74 -15.61 7.90 4.02
N ALA A 75 -15.76 6.81 4.79
CA ALA A 75 -14.72 6.38 5.72
C ALA A 75 -13.43 5.96 5.00
N ALA A 76 -13.54 5.29 3.84
CA ALA A 76 -12.38 4.90 3.04
C ALA A 76 -11.59 6.11 2.52
N ILE A 77 -12.27 7.17 2.06
CA ILE A 77 -11.61 8.42 1.63
C ILE A 77 -10.91 9.10 2.81
N PHE A 78 -11.57 9.24 3.96
CA PHE A 78 -10.97 9.88 5.14
C PHE A 78 -9.73 9.12 5.63
N LEU A 79 -9.80 7.79 5.70
CA LEU A 79 -8.67 6.95 6.08
C LEU A 79 -7.54 6.99 5.04
N GLY A 80 -7.88 7.05 3.75
CA GLY A 80 -6.91 7.21 2.67
C GLY A 80 -6.15 8.53 2.75
N ILE A 81 -6.86 9.65 2.98
CA ILE A 81 -6.25 10.97 3.19
C ILE A 81 -5.39 10.98 4.45
N PHE A 82 -5.86 10.36 5.54
CA PHE A 82 -5.11 10.25 6.79
C PHE A 82 -3.79 9.48 6.60
N MET A 83 -3.82 8.34 5.92
CA MET A 83 -2.59 7.58 5.61
C MET A 83 -1.68 8.31 4.64
N GLY A 84 -2.25 9.00 3.63
CA GLY A 84 -1.50 9.91 2.78
C GLY A 84 -0.75 10.98 3.59
N PHE A 85 -1.42 11.60 4.57
CA PHE A 85 -0.83 12.61 5.45
C PHE A 85 0.34 12.07 6.30
N ILE A 86 0.28 10.81 6.74
CA ILE A 86 1.40 10.15 7.41
C ILE A 86 2.61 10.06 6.49
N ILE A 87 2.40 9.64 5.24
CA ILE A 87 3.47 9.54 4.24
C ILE A 87 4.07 10.91 3.93
N LEU A 88 3.24 11.94 3.80
CA LEU A 88 3.69 13.34 3.68
C LEU A 88 4.57 13.76 4.86
N THR A 89 4.17 13.41 6.08
CA THR A 89 4.91 13.75 7.30
C THR A 89 6.28 13.08 7.33
N ILE A 90 6.36 11.82 6.90
CA ILE A 90 7.62 11.07 6.79
C ILE A 90 8.52 11.68 5.70
N ASP A 91 7.98 11.95 4.51
CA ASP A 91 8.73 12.57 3.40
C ASP A 91 9.28 13.95 3.82
N ARG A 92 8.52 14.75 4.58
CA ARG A 92 8.99 16.03 5.14
C ARG A 92 10.06 15.86 6.22
N ALA A 93 9.88 14.92 7.14
CA ALA A 93 10.87 14.63 8.19
C ALA A 93 12.21 14.19 7.59
N LEU A 94 12.16 13.40 6.51
CA LEU A 94 13.34 13.00 5.74
C LEU A 94 14.05 14.21 5.13
N ILE A 95 13.33 15.13 4.47
CA ILE A 95 13.92 16.33 3.87
C ILE A 95 14.60 17.21 4.92
N LYS A 96 13.97 17.40 6.09
CA LYS A 96 14.54 18.19 7.18
C LYS A 96 15.75 17.50 7.84
N GLY A 97 15.69 16.17 8.00
CA GLY A 97 16.80 15.37 8.52
C GLY A 97 18.06 15.40 7.63
N ILE A 98 17.87 15.52 6.31
CA ILE A 98 18.96 15.59 5.31
C ILE A 98 19.83 16.84 5.50
N SER A 99 19.27 17.99 5.88
CA SER A 99 20.05 19.23 6.04
C SER A 99 21.05 19.18 7.21
N LYS A 100 20.86 18.27 8.18
CA LYS A 100 21.72 18.16 9.36
C LYS A 100 22.86 17.13 9.20
N PHE A 101 22.76 16.19 8.25
CA PHE A 101 23.74 15.12 8.03
C PHE A 101 24.58 15.37 6.75
N ASN A 102 25.52 16.30 6.86
CA ASN A 102 26.29 16.92 5.77
C ASN A 102 27.35 16.05 5.04
N LYS A 103 27.30 14.71 4.95
CA LYS A 103 28.38 13.99 4.19
C LYS A 103 28.01 12.78 3.32
N ARG A 104 26.82 12.18 3.43
CA ARG A 104 26.45 11.01 2.59
C ARG A 104 25.02 11.10 2.09
N LYS A 105 24.86 11.63 0.87
CA LYS A 105 23.58 11.71 0.13
C LYS A 105 22.92 10.34 -0.13
N PHE A 106 23.64 9.23 0.07
CA PHE A 106 23.18 7.87 -0.20
C PHE A 106 22.42 7.21 0.98
N THR A 107 22.79 7.53 2.22
CA THR A 107 22.15 7.04 3.44
C THR A 107 20.64 7.35 3.52
N PRO A 108 20.15 8.55 3.15
CA PRO A 108 18.71 8.83 3.19
C PRO A 108 17.92 8.10 2.10
N LEU A 109 18.53 7.87 0.92
CA LEU A 109 17.90 7.11 -0.15
C LEU A 109 17.72 5.63 0.25
N LEU A 110 18.72 5.07 0.91
CA LEU A 110 18.67 3.71 1.49
C LEU A 110 17.62 3.59 2.59
N PHE A 111 17.56 4.55 3.52
CA PHE A 111 16.56 4.52 4.59
C PHE A 111 15.13 4.67 4.05
N ARG A 112 14.92 5.50 3.01
CA ARG A 112 13.64 5.61 2.30
C ARG A 112 13.26 4.30 1.61
N GLY A 113 14.20 3.66 0.94
CA GLY A 113 13.99 2.34 0.32
C GLY A 113 13.62 1.28 1.35
N LEU A 114 14.33 1.25 2.49
CA LEU A 114 14.08 0.28 3.55
C LEU A 114 12.69 0.46 4.19
N LEU A 115 12.28 1.70 4.47
CA LEU A 115 10.94 1.99 5.00
C LEU A 115 9.84 1.63 4.00
N ALA A 116 10.02 1.98 2.72
CA ALA A 116 9.07 1.64 1.67
C ALA A 116 8.93 0.12 1.48
N LEU A 117 10.05 -0.61 1.53
CA LEU A 117 10.07 -2.07 1.41
C LEU A 117 9.39 -2.74 2.62
N THR A 118 9.61 -2.19 3.83
CA THR A 118 8.97 -2.68 5.05
C THR A 118 7.45 -2.49 4.98
N ILE A 119 6.99 -1.27 4.68
CA ILE A 119 5.55 -0.96 4.57
C ILE A 119 4.91 -1.78 3.43
N GLY A 120 5.58 -1.88 2.27
CA GLY A 120 5.11 -2.65 1.13
C GLY A 120 4.96 -4.14 1.45
N THR A 121 5.90 -4.72 2.20
CA THR A 121 5.83 -6.14 2.60
C THR A 121 4.65 -6.38 3.56
N PHE A 122 4.47 -5.52 4.56
CA PHE A 122 3.35 -5.63 5.50
C PHE A 122 2.00 -5.46 4.79
N MET A 123 1.92 -4.58 3.79
CA MET A 123 0.71 -4.36 3.01
C MET A 123 0.42 -5.49 2.00
N ALA A 124 1.46 -6.15 1.48
CA ALA A 124 1.34 -7.25 0.53
C ALA A 124 0.72 -8.51 1.16
N GLN A 125 1.05 -8.84 2.42
CA GLN A 125 0.52 -10.03 3.09
C GLN A 125 -1.02 -10.16 3.07
N PRO A 126 -1.80 -9.16 3.54
CA PRO A 126 -3.26 -9.26 3.53
C PRO A 126 -3.84 -9.24 2.10
N ALA A 127 -3.26 -8.46 1.19
CA ALA A 127 -3.71 -8.39 -0.20
C ALA A 127 -3.50 -9.72 -0.95
N VAL A 128 -2.34 -10.36 -0.75
CA VAL A 128 -2.00 -11.68 -1.29
C VAL A 128 -2.99 -12.72 -0.77
N LEU A 129 -3.23 -12.76 0.55
CA LEU A 129 -4.19 -13.69 1.12
C LEU A 129 -5.62 -13.48 0.59
N TYR A 130 -6.04 -12.22 0.41
CA TYR A 130 -7.34 -11.90 -0.17
C TYR A 130 -7.45 -12.32 -1.64
N MET A 131 -6.40 -12.09 -2.44
CA MET A 131 -6.35 -12.52 -3.84
C MET A 131 -6.43 -14.05 -3.98
N PHE A 132 -5.81 -14.78 -3.05
CA PHE A 132 -5.77 -16.24 -3.04
C PHE A 132 -6.91 -16.91 -2.25
N ASP A 133 -7.74 -16.18 -1.49
CA ASP A 133 -8.84 -16.73 -0.70
C ASP A 133 -9.82 -17.56 -1.57
N LYS A 134 -10.06 -17.12 -2.81
CA LYS A 134 -10.94 -17.83 -3.75
C LYS A 134 -10.36 -19.17 -4.19
N GLU A 135 -9.05 -19.23 -4.46
CA GLU A 135 -8.35 -20.48 -4.81
C GLU A 135 -8.24 -21.41 -3.59
N ILE A 136 -7.96 -20.87 -2.42
CA ILE A 136 -7.89 -21.63 -1.16
C ILE A 136 -9.25 -22.28 -0.86
N LYS A 137 -10.36 -21.54 -0.99
CA LYS A 137 -11.72 -22.08 -0.79
C LYS A 137 -12.05 -23.20 -1.78
N LEU A 138 -11.64 -23.06 -3.03
CA LEU A 138 -11.88 -24.06 -4.09
C LEU A 138 -11.09 -25.36 -3.82
N GLN A 139 -9.81 -25.24 -3.45
CA GLN A 139 -9.01 -26.40 -3.07
C GLN A 139 -9.54 -27.06 -1.77
N THR A 140 -9.94 -26.25 -0.78
CA THR A 140 -10.51 -26.74 0.48
C THR A 140 -11.84 -27.47 0.28
N SER A 141 -12.70 -27.02 -0.62
CA SER A 141 -13.94 -27.73 -0.95
C SER A 141 -13.66 -29.08 -1.60
N LEU A 142 -12.71 -29.14 -2.53
CA LEU A 142 -12.31 -30.39 -3.18
C LEU A 142 -11.68 -31.40 -2.20
N ASP A 143 -10.84 -30.93 -1.28
CA ASP A 143 -10.26 -31.78 -0.23
C ASP A 143 -11.29 -32.27 0.79
N ASN A 144 -12.29 -31.45 1.12
CA ASN A 144 -13.42 -31.88 1.94
C ASN A 144 -14.27 -32.96 1.25
N GLU A 145 -14.48 -32.86 -0.06
CA GLU A 145 -15.16 -33.92 -0.83
C GLU A 145 -14.35 -35.21 -0.86
N LYS A 146 -13.03 -35.15 -1.08
CA LYS A 146 -12.15 -36.31 -1.01
C LYS A 146 -12.18 -36.98 0.37
N LYS A 147 -12.13 -36.19 1.46
CA LYS A 147 -12.28 -36.70 2.85
C LYS A 147 -13.65 -37.32 3.11
N LYS A 148 -14.73 -36.78 2.53
CA LYS A 148 -16.07 -37.39 2.64
C LYS A 148 -16.16 -38.72 1.90
N ILE A 149 -15.53 -38.81 0.72
CA ILE A 149 -15.51 -40.05 -0.07
C ILE A 149 -14.71 -41.13 0.66
N SER A 150 -13.53 -40.83 1.19
CA SER A 150 -12.74 -41.81 1.95
C SER A 150 -13.48 -42.31 3.20
N LYS A 151 -14.09 -41.41 3.97
CA LYS A 151 -14.92 -41.81 5.12
C LYS A 151 -16.14 -42.65 4.73
N ARG A 152 -16.77 -42.37 3.58
CA ARG A 152 -17.88 -43.20 3.09
C ARG A 152 -17.41 -44.61 2.71
N ILE A 153 -16.26 -44.72 2.05
CA ILE A 153 -15.67 -46.02 1.70
C ILE A 153 -15.32 -46.82 2.96
N GLU A 154 -14.78 -46.16 3.99
CA GLU A 154 -14.48 -46.77 5.28
C GLU A 154 -15.76 -47.22 6.01
N LEU A 155 -16.82 -46.41 6.03
CA LEU A 155 -18.10 -46.81 6.61
C LEU A 155 -18.72 -47.99 5.84
N ASP A 156 -18.71 -47.96 4.51
CA ASP A 156 -19.27 -49.05 3.70
C ASP A 156 -18.50 -50.36 3.88
N SER A 157 -17.19 -50.32 4.13
CA SER A 157 -16.42 -51.52 4.44
C SER A 157 -16.75 -52.09 5.83
N LEU A 158 -16.93 -51.22 6.84
CA LEU A 158 -17.32 -51.61 8.20
C LEU A 158 -18.73 -52.20 8.27
N TYR A 159 -19.70 -51.62 7.54
CA TYR A 159 -21.10 -52.05 7.57
C TYR A 159 -21.45 -53.10 6.51
N LYS A 160 -20.50 -53.53 5.67
CA LYS A 160 -20.74 -54.49 4.57
C LYS A 160 -21.36 -55.81 5.07
N ASN A 161 -20.81 -56.39 6.12
CA ASN A 161 -21.27 -57.67 6.66
C ASN A 161 -22.65 -57.54 7.32
N GLN A 162 -22.87 -56.47 8.10
CA GLN A 162 -24.16 -56.21 8.75
C GLN A 162 -25.28 -55.98 7.73
N LYS A 163 -25.01 -55.23 6.65
CA LYS A 163 -25.97 -55.07 5.54
C LYS A 163 -26.30 -56.40 4.88
N LEU A 164 -25.32 -57.28 4.71
CA LEU A 164 -25.50 -58.58 4.07
C LEU A 164 -26.36 -59.52 4.94
N GLU A 165 -26.12 -59.53 6.25
CA GLU A 165 -26.94 -60.26 7.23
C GLU A 165 -28.39 -59.74 7.26
N LEU A 166 -28.58 -58.42 7.29
CA LEU A 166 -29.90 -57.79 7.25
C LEU A 166 -30.64 -58.10 5.94
N ALA A 167 -29.94 -58.09 4.80
CA ALA A 167 -30.53 -58.43 3.50
C ALA A 167 -30.97 -59.91 3.45
N ASN A 168 -30.13 -60.82 3.94
CA ASN A 168 -30.46 -62.24 4.04
C ASN A 168 -31.65 -62.48 4.98
N ASN A 169 -31.71 -61.81 6.12
CA ASN A 169 -32.85 -61.89 7.04
C ASN A 169 -34.13 -61.35 6.40
N LYS A 170 -34.05 -60.27 5.63
CA LYS A 170 -35.21 -59.71 4.92
C LYS A 170 -35.76 -60.69 3.87
N GLN A 171 -34.89 -61.35 3.13
CA GLN A 171 -35.28 -62.39 2.16
C GLN A 171 -35.93 -63.60 2.84
N ARG A 172 -35.42 -64.01 4.01
CA ARG A 172 -36.02 -65.10 4.80
C ARG A 172 -37.43 -64.78 5.28
N ILE A 173 -37.68 -63.53 5.69
CA ILE A 173 -39.01 -63.07 6.12
C ILE A 173 -39.98 -62.99 4.93
N GLN A 174 -39.51 -62.67 3.72
CA GLN A 174 -40.34 -62.58 2.52
C GLN A 174 -40.68 -63.93 1.87
N GLN A 175 -40.01 -65.01 2.27
CA GLN A 175 -40.26 -66.37 1.77
C GLN A 175 -41.13 -67.22 2.73
N GLN A 176 -41.48 -66.67 3.90
CA GLN A 176 -42.51 -67.21 4.80
C GLN A 176 -43.85 -66.53 4.53
#